data_AF-A0A0M6ZAE0-F1
#
_entry.id   AF-A0A0M6ZAE0-F1
#
_cell.length_a   1.000
_cell.length_b   1.000
_cell.length_c   1.000
_cell.angle_alpha   90.00
_cell.angle_beta   90.00
_cell.angle_gamma   90.00
#
_symmetry.space_group_name_H-M   'P 1'
#
loop_
_entity.id
_entity.type
_entity.pdbx_description
1 polymer ?
#
loop_
_entity_poly.entity_id
_entity_poly.type
_entity_poly.pdbx_seq_one_letter_code
_entity_poly.pdbx_strand_id
1 'polypeptide(L)'
;MIPMTLPTASGANPRRFRLLMLAILVLGAAHIVERAAYWTSNWDAYASSDSASGPVTITIGNTGFVLPVDYIARPKQRSRIFGGETNVRSLKLSMTWPGLAPVTGSPGAGRFGATGRTLVVDLEHNPGRESMRARLDPFYRRLARGGEMNGPDGLKILTLSSRGAAKRDLIVYDPARPNGFIARCVISKSRHEAMCYRAIVMTSGLELRYRFDEDLLANWRQIDDAIVRKVRAFRQS
;
A
#
# COMPACT_ATOMS: atom_id res chain seq x y z
N MET A 1 -26.20 58.81 24.43
CA MET A 1 -26.58 57.48 24.95
C MET A 1 -27.43 56.81 23.88
N ILE A 2 -26.93 55.76 23.23
CA ILE A 2 -27.66 55.06 22.15
C ILE A 2 -28.58 54.03 22.82
N PRO A 3 -29.89 54.02 22.55
CA PRO A 3 -30.80 53.06 23.15
C PRO A 3 -30.52 51.66 22.57
N MET A 4 -30.22 50.69 23.44
CA MET A 4 -30.23 49.28 23.06
C MET A 4 -31.67 48.83 22.88
N THR A 5 -32.09 48.61 21.63
CA THR A 5 -33.31 47.87 21.33
C THR A 5 -33.00 46.38 21.39
N LEU A 6 -33.73 45.65 22.24
CA LEU A 6 -33.69 44.19 22.25
C LEU A 6 -34.18 43.66 20.89
N PRO A 7 -33.49 42.70 20.26
CA PRO A 7 -33.95 42.10 19.03
C PRO A 7 -35.33 41.45 19.25
N THR A 8 -36.27 41.76 18.36
CA THR A 8 -37.62 41.21 18.39
C THR A 8 -37.59 39.68 18.27
N ALA A 9 -38.44 39.01 19.05
CA ALA A 9 -38.61 37.56 18.99
C ALA A 9 -38.89 37.16 17.54
N SER A 10 -38.00 36.35 16.95
CA SER A 10 -38.17 35.84 15.59
C SER A 10 -39.55 35.21 15.47
N GLY A 11 -40.42 35.76 14.61
CA GLY A 11 -41.79 35.32 14.35
C GLY A 11 -41.90 33.94 13.68
N ALA A 12 -41.03 33.00 14.07
CA ALA A 12 -41.06 31.63 13.62
C ALA A 12 -42.35 30.98 14.14
N ASN A 13 -43.28 30.74 13.22
CA ASN A 13 -44.53 30.04 13.53
C ASN A 13 -44.19 28.72 14.27
N PRO A 14 -44.72 28.50 15.49
CA PRO A 14 -44.34 27.36 16.33
C PRO A 14 -44.59 26.01 15.66
N ARG A 15 -45.53 25.94 14.70
CA ARG A 15 -45.75 24.74 13.88
C ARG A 15 -44.60 24.46 12.91
N ARG A 16 -44.05 25.49 12.27
CA ARG A 16 -42.89 25.38 11.38
C ARG A 16 -41.62 24.99 12.15
N PHE A 17 -41.44 25.57 13.35
CA PHE A 17 -40.34 25.20 14.23
C PHE A 17 -40.40 23.73 14.65
N ARG A 18 -41.59 23.24 15.07
CA ARG A 18 -41.79 21.82 15.41
C ARG A 18 -41.51 20.88 14.24
N LEU A 19 -41.98 21.22 13.03
CA LEU A 19 -41.72 20.44 11.83
C LEU A 19 -40.21 20.38 11.49
N LEU A 20 -39.50 21.49 11.60
CA LEU A 20 -38.04 21.53 11.39
C LEU A 20 -37.29 20.70 12.44
N MET A 21 -37.66 20.80 13.72
CA MET A 21 -37.09 19.99 14.80
C MET A 21 -37.27 18.49 14.54
N LEU A 22 -38.47 18.09 14.10
CA LEU A 22 -38.80 16.70 13.81
C LEU A 22 -38.02 16.19 12.59
N ALA A 23 -37.89 17.02 11.54
CA ALA A 23 -37.06 16.69 10.38
C ALA A 23 -35.58 16.52 10.74
N ILE A 24 -35.02 17.40 11.57
CA ILE A 24 -33.63 17.30 12.06
C ILE A 24 -33.44 16.03 12.90
N LEU A 25 -34.39 15.70 13.77
CA LEU A 25 -34.35 14.47 14.57
C LEU A 25 -34.36 13.21 13.70
N VAL A 26 -35.22 13.17 12.67
CA VAL A 26 -35.29 12.03 11.75
C VAL A 26 -34.00 11.90 10.94
N LEU A 27 -33.47 13.01 10.40
CA LEU A 27 -32.21 12.99 9.66
C LEU A 27 -31.02 12.63 10.56
N GLY A 28 -30.99 13.15 11.79
CA GLY A 28 -29.98 12.83 12.79
C GLY A 28 -30.01 11.35 13.17
N ALA A 29 -31.19 10.80 13.44
CA ALA A 29 -31.36 9.37 13.72
C ALA A 29 -30.92 8.51 12.54
N ALA A 30 -31.34 8.85 11.31
CA ALA A 30 -30.91 8.13 10.11
C ALA A 30 -29.38 8.14 9.94
N HIS A 31 -28.73 9.28 10.20
CA HIS A 31 -27.28 9.39 10.06
C HIS A 31 -26.52 8.64 11.16
N ILE A 32 -27.05 8.62 12.39
CA ILE A 32 -26.51 7.80 13.48
C ILE A 32 -26.64 6.31 13.15
N VAL A 33 -27.79 5.88 12.63
CA VAL A 33 -28.01 4.48 12.21
C VAL A 33 -27.03 4.08 11.10
N GLU A 34 -26.82 4.93 10.09
CA GLU A 34 -25.86 4.67 9.02
C GLU A 34 -24.43 4.55 9.57
N ARG A 35 -24.04 5.44 10.49
CA ARG A 35 -22.72 5.38 11.15
C ARG A 35 -22.59 4.14 12.03
N ALA A 36 -23.62 3.78 12.80
CA ALA A 36 -23.61 2.59 13.63
C ALA A 36 -23.48 1.33 12.76
N ALA A 37 -24.26 1.21 11.69
CA ALA A 37 -24.20 0.09 10.75
C ALA A 37 -22.84 -0.02 10.03
N TYR A 38 -22.23 1.11 9.68
CA TYR A 38 -20.87 1.14 9.13
C TYR A 38 -19.83 0.63 10.14
N TRP A 39 -19.96 0.98 11.42
CA TRP A 39 -19.01 0.55 12.45
C TRP A 39 -19.19 -0.93 12.80
N THR A 40 -20.42 -1.43 12.91
CA THR A 40 -20.70 -2.84 13.22
C THR A 40 -20.29 -3.76 12.09
N SER A 41 -20.63 -3.44 10.84
CA SER A 41 -20.22 -4.23 9.67
C SER A 41 -18.70 -4.34 9.54
N ASN A 42 -17.96 -3.29 9.91
CA ASN A 42 -16.50 -3.32 9.92
C ASN A 42 -15.99 -4.24 11.03
N TRP A 43 -16.58 -4.22 12.24
CA TRP A 43 -16.23 -5.12 13.35
C TRP A 43 -16.53 -6.60 13.06
N ASP A 44 -17.68 -6.92 12.47
CA ASP A 44 -18.00 -8.30 12.06
C ASP A 44 -17.05 -8.79 10.96
N ALA A 45 -16.65 -7.89 10.05
CA ALA A 45 -15.65 -8.18 9.03
C ALA A 45 -14.24 -8.35 9.63
N TYR A 46 -13.90 -7.65 10.72
CA TYR A 46 -12.65 -7.88 11.45
C TYR A 46 -12.66 -9.25 12.15
N ALA A 47 -13.75 -9.58 12.87
CA ALA A 47 -13.87 -10.84 13.61
C ALA A 47 -13.91 -12.08 12.69
N SER A 48 -14.59 -11.99 11.56
CA SER A 48 -14.61 -13.05 10.54
C SER A 48 -13.29 -13.18 9.79
N SER A 49 -12.56 -12.07 9.58
CA SER A 49 -11.25 -12.08 8.89
C SER A 49 -10.11 -12.74 9.67
N ASP A 50 -10.23 -12.86 10.99
CA ASP A 50 -9.28 -13.61 11.83
C ASP A 50 -9.64 -15.10 11.93
N SER A 51 -10.87 -15.48 11.53
CA SER A 51 -11.40 -16.85 11.66
C SER A 51 -11.38 -17.65 10.34
N ALA A 52 -11.37 -16.99 9.20
CA ALA A 52 -11.48 -17.63 7.88
C ALA A 52 -10.12 -17.74 7.17
N SER A 53 -9.33 -18.75 7.49
CA SER A 53 -8.02 -19.05 6.89
C SER A 53 -8.11 -19.78 5.54
N GLY A 54 -9.14 -19.48 4.74
CA GLY A 54 -9.40 -20.15 3.45
C GLY A 54 -8.67 -19.52 2.25
N PRO A 55 -8.45 -20.27 1.16
CA PRO A 55 -8.04 -19.69 -0.11
C PRO A 55 -9.14 -18.77 -0.65
N VAL A 56 -8.74 -17.61 -1.16
CA VAL A 56 -9.62 -16.66 -1.85
C VAL A 56 -9.23 -16.52 -3.31
N THR A 57 -10.23 -16.41 -4.18
CA THR A 57 -10.03 -16.19 -5.62
C THR A 57 -10.20 -14.72 -5.95
N ILE A 58 -9.19 -14.13 -6.58
CA ILE A 58 -9.14 -12.70 -6.89
C ILE A 58 -8.66 -12.52 -8.33
N THR A 59 -9.30 -11.64 -9.07
CA THR A 59 -8.90 -11.26 -10.43
C THR A 59 -8.36 -9.84 -10.44
N ILE A 60 -7.19 -9.65 -11.05
CA ILE A 60 -6.54 -8.35 -11.24
C ILE A 60 -6.33 -8.14 -12.74
N GLY A 61 -7.08 -7.20 -13.32
CA GLY A 61 -7.17 -7.07 -14.78
C GLY A 61 -7.68 -8.38 -15.38
N ASN A 62 -6.81 -9.06 -16.15
CA ASN A 62 -7.13 -10.31 -16.84
C ASN A 62 -6.43 -11.53 -16.19
N THR A 63 -5.86 -11.38 -14.99
CA THR A 63 -5.13 -12.45 -14.31
C THR A 63 -5.85 -12.88 -13.03
N GLY A 64 -6.20 -14.16 -12.94
CA GLY A 64 -6.76 -14.78 -11.74
C GLY A 64 -5.68 -15.23 -10.75
N PHE A 65 -5.98 -15.12 -9.46
CA PHE A 65 -5.13 -15.52 -8.36
C PHE A 65 -5.91 -16.31 -7.32
N VAL A 66 -5.31 -17.36 -6.77
CA VAL A 66 -5.76 -18.09 -5.59
C VAL A 66 -4.67 -18.04 -4.54
N LEU A 67 -5.00 -17.46 -3.40
CA LEU A 67 -4.08 -17.34 -2.27
C LEU A 67 -4.83 -17.37 -0.94
N PRO A 68 -4.18 -17.80 0.15
CA PRO A 68 -4.73 -17.63 1.49
C PRO A 68 -4.98 -16.14 1.81
N VAL A 69 -6.09 -15.85 2.48
CA VAL A 69 -6.46 -14.48 2.86
C VAL A 69 -5.42 -13.82 3.78
N ASP A 70 -4.66 -14.63 4.53
CA ASP A 70 -3.63 -14.18 5.49
C ASP A 70 -2.49 -13.40 4.83
N TYR A 71 -2.31 -13.57 3.52
CA TYR A 71 -1.33 -12.79 2.78
C TYR A 71 -1.81 -11.35 2.51
N ILE A 72 -3.11 -11.07 2.60
CA ILE A 72 -3.68 -9.76 2.24
C ILE A 72 -3.42 -8.74 3.35
N ALA A 73 -2.60 -7.74 3.02
CA ALA A 73 -2.07 -6.80 4.02
C ALA A 73 -3.12 -5.83 4.58
N ARG A 74 -4.15 -5.47 3.80
CA ARG A 74 -5.10 -4.40 4.15
C ARG A 74 -6.39 -4.99 4.72
N PRO A 75 -6.78 -4.68 5.97
CA PRO A 75 -8.01 -5.19 6.56
C PRO A 75 -9.25 -4.84 5.74
N LYS A 76 -9.38 -3.59 5.30
CA LYS A 76 -10.48 -3.16 4.42
C LYS A 76 -10.57 -3.98 3.13
N GLN A 77 -9.43 -4.41 2.58
CA GLN A 77 -9.42 -5.21 1.37
C GLN A 77 -9.85 -6.66 1.66
N ARG A 78 -9.42 -7.23 2.80
CA ARG A 78 -9.94 -8.51 3.31
C ARG A 78 -11.47 -8.46 3.46
N SER A 79 -11.99 -7.45 4.15
CA SER A 79 -13.43 -7.29 4.39
C SER A 79 -14.25 -7.24 3.10
N ARG A 80 -13.78 -6.52 2.07
CA ARG A 80 -14.50 -6.47 0.79
C ARG A 80 -14.46 -7.80 0.02
N ILE A 81 -13.34 -8.52 0.08
CA ILE A 81 -13.21 -9.84 -0.53
C ILE A 81 -14.14 -10.84 0.16
N PHE A 82 -14.23 -10.81 1.49
CA PHE A 82 -15.23 -11.57 2.24
C PHE A 82 -16.67 -11.17 1.89
N GLY A 83 -16.90 -9.89 1.58
CA GLY A 83 -18.16 -9.38 1.04
C GLY A 83 -18.44 -9.75 -0.42
N GLY A 84 -17.63 -10.59 -1.06
CA GLY A 84 -17.84 -11.09 -2.41
C GLY A 84 -17.10 -10.33 -3.53
N GLU A 85 -16.29 -9.32 -3.20
CA GLU A 85 -15.47 -8.61 -4.21
C GLU A 85 -14.35 -9.52 -4.73
N THR A 86 -14.47 -10.00 -5.96
CA THR A 86 -13.46 -10.84 -6.62
C THR A 86 -12.61 -10.08 -7.63
N ASN A 87 -13.11 -9.00 -8.23
CA ASN A 87 -12.34 -8.18 -9.16
C ASN A 87 -11.76 -6.96 -8.44
N VAL A 88 -10.44 -6.85 -8.40
CA VAL A 88 -9.75 -5.72 -7.76
C VAL A 88 -8.72 -5.10 -8.69
N ARG A 89 -8.57 -3.78 -8.60
CA ARG A 89 -7.54 -3.06 -9.37
C ARG A 89 -6.11 -3.33 -8.88
N SER A 90 -5.96 -3.55 -7.57
CA SER A 90 -4.67 -3.83 -6.94
C SER A 90 -4.85 -4.73 -5.73
N LEU A 91 -3.86 -5.58 -5.48
CA LEU A 91 -3.81 -6.52 -4.36
C LEU A 91 -2.50 -6.34 -3.61
N LYS A 92 -2.60 -5.82 -2.38
CA LYS A 92 -1.44 -5.68 -1.50
C LYS A 92 -1.27 -6.89 -0.60
N LEU A 93 -0.10 -7.51 -0.69
CA LEU A 93 0.31 -8.65 0.11
C LEU A 93 1.40 -8.25 1.12
N SER A 94 1.42 -8.92 2.27
CA SER A 94 2.46 -8.76 3.29
C SER A 94 3.03 -10.12 3.66
N MET A 95 4.36 -10.23 3.61
CA MET A 95 5.06 -11.49 3.79
C MET A 95 6.30 -11.29 4.67
N THR A 96 6.68 -12.31 5.42
CA THR A 96 7.96 -12.33 6.15
C THR A 96 9.12 -12.68 5.22
N TRP A 97 10.31 -12.24 5.61
CA TRP A 97 11.57 -12.59 4.98
C TRP A 97 12.57 -13.08 6.04
N PRO A 98 13.31 -14.17 5.78
CA PRO A 98 13.20 -15.07 4.62
C PRO A 98 11.95 -15.98 4.66
N GLY A 99 11.64 -16.66 3.55
CA GLY A 99 10.61 -17.71 3.49
C GLY A 99 9.23 -17.31 2.96
N LEU A 100 8.87 -16.02 2.98
CA LEU A 100 7.62 -15.51 2.41
C LEU A 100 6.36 -16.16 3.03
N ALA A 101 6.36 -16.31 4.36
CA ALA A 101 5.16 -16.70 5.12
C ALA A 101 4.23 -15.48 5.30
N PRO A 102 2.91 -15.65 5.50
CA PRO A 102 2.02 -14.53 5.75
C PRO A 102 2.43 -13.80 7.05
N VAL A 103 2.28 -12.48 7.07
CA VAL A 103 2.51 -11.72 8.30
C VAL A 103 1.26 -11.84 9.18
N THR A 104 1.33 -12.69 10.19
CA THR A 104 0.27 -12.87 11.18
C THR A 104 0.38 -11.79 12.27
N GLY A 105 -0.63 -10.91 12.38
CA GLY A 105 -0.69 -9.87 13.42
C GLY A 105 -1.23 -8.52 12.91
N SER A 106 -1.86 -7.72 13.78
CA SER A 106 -2.53 -6.47 13.39
C SER A 106 -1.58 -5.42 12.78
N PRO A 107 -2.01 -4.67 11.73
CA PRO A 107 -1.20 -3.60 11.15
C PRO A 107 -1.02 -2.47 12.17
N GLY A 108 0.16 -2.36 12.76
CA GLY A 108 0.47 -1.40 13.82
C GLY A 108 1.05 -2.01 15.09
N ALA A 109 1.04 -3.35 15.22
CA ALA A 109 1.81 -4.05 16.23
C ALA A 109 3.29 -4.11 15.84
N GLY A 110 3.94 -2.95 15.77
CA GLY A 110 5.38 -2.93 15.99
C GLY A 110 5.61 -3.25 17.46
N ARG A 111 5.68 -4.52 17.85
CA ARG A 111 6.04 -4.92 19.21
C ARG A 111 6.84 -6.23 19.22
N PHE A 112 8.14 -6.04 19.40
CA PHE A 112 9.05 -6.89 20.19
C PHE A 112 8.95 -8.40 19.95
N GLY A 113 9.69 -8.91 18.96
CA GLY A 113 10.01 -10.35 18.88
C GLY A 113 9.99 -10.98 17.50
N ALA A 114 9.38 -10.35 16.49
CA ALA A 114 9.48 -10.85 15.11
C ALA A 114 10.86 -10.48 14.53
N THR A 115 11.82 -11.39 14.66
CA THR A 115 13.16 -11.34 14.06
C THR A 115 13.16 -11.41 12.52
N GLY A 116 11.98 -11.42 11.89
CA GLY A 116 11.80 -11.47 10.44
C GLY A 116 11.51 -10.11 9.82
N ARG A 117 12.15 -9.82 8.69
CA ARG A 117 11.92 -8.58 7.93
C ARG A 117 10.61 -8.69 7.16
N THR A 118 9.88 -7.59 6.96
CA THR A 118 8.60 -7.63 6.25
C THR A 118 8.74 -7.11 4.83
N LEU A 119 8.33 -7.92 3.86
CA LEU A 119 8.19 -7.55 2.46
C LEU A 119 6.73 -7.23 2.17
N VAL A 120 6.49 -6.06 1.59
CA VAL A 120 5.15 -5.70 1.12
C VAL A 120 5.15 -5.68 -0.39
N VAL A 121 4.30 -6.51 -0.97
CA VAL A 121 4.11 -6.68 -2.41
C VAL A 121 2.80 -6.04 -2.81
N ASP A 122 2.77 -5.33 -3.93
CA ASP A 122 1.58 -4.72 -4.54
C ASP A 122 1.48 -5.25 -5.96
N LEU A 123 0.41 -5.99 -6.25
CA LEU A 123 0.08 -6.49 -7.58
C LEU A 123 -0.95 -5.55 -8.18
N GLU A 124 -0.65 -4.95 -9.32
CA GLU A 124 -1.53 -3.98 -9.98
C GLU A 124 -1.59 -4.27 -11.47
N HIS A 125 -2.78 -4.20 -12.08
CA HIS A 125 -2.87 -4.18 -13.54
C HIS A 125 -2.65 -2.74 -14.03
N ASN A 126 -1.50 -2.49 -14.65
CA ASN A 126 -1.10 -1.17 -15.11
C ASN A 126 -0.40 -1.25 -16.48
N PRO A 127 -1.14 -1.63 -17.55
CA PRO A 127 -0.58 -1.70 -18.89
C PRO A 127 -0.16 -0.30 -19.35
N GLY A 128 1.07 -0.16 -19.82
CA GLY A 128 1.60 1.10 -20.38
C GLY A 128 2.39 1.97 -19.41
N ARG A 129 2.56 1.59 -18.14
CA ARG A 129 3.51 2.27 -17.26
C ARG A 129 4.95 2.01 -17.72
N GLU A 130 5.70 3.08 -17.94
CA GLU A 130 7.12 2.99 -18.28
C GLU A 130 7.94 2.43 -17.09
N SER A 131 8.84 1.50 -17.36
CA SER A 131 9.67 0.87 -16.32
C SER A 131 10.71 1.85 -15.76
N MET A 132 11.11 1.66 -14.50
CA MET A 132 12.20 2.45 -13.92
C MET A 132 13.51 2.28 -14.70
N ARG A 133 13.72 1.10 -15.32
CA ARG A 133 14.93 0.82 -16.09
C ARG A 133 15.00 1.62 -17.39
N ALA A 134 13.87 1.79 -18.07
CA ALA A 134 13.75 2.66 -19.25
C ALA A 134 14.06 4.12 -18.93
N ARG A 135 13.74 4.55 -17.69
CA ARG A 135 14.05 5.90 -17.18
C ARG A 135 15.49 6.08 -16.68
N LEU A 136 16.34 5.04 -16.66
CA LEU A 136 17.70 5.14 -16.11
C LEU A 136 18.54 6.19 -16.82
N ASP A 137 18.72 6.04 -18.13
CA ASP A 137 19.57 6.91 -18.94
C ASP A 137 18.91 8.27 -19.24
N PRO A 138 17.65 8.35 -19.69
CA PRO A 138 17.02 9.63 -20.02
C PRO A 138 16.63 10.45 -18.79
N PHE A 139 16.69 9.92 -17.56
CA PHE A 139 16.24 10.71 -16.40
C PHE A 139 17.19 10.58 -15.22
N TYR A 140 17.38 9.37 -14.69
CA TYR A 140 18.09 9.20 -13.43
C TYR A 140 19.58 9.55 -13.51
N ARG A 141 20.29 9.16 -14.58
CA ARG A 141 21.70 9.52 -14.77
C ARG A 141 21.91 11.03 -14.89
N ARG A 142 21.02 11.74 -15.57
CA ARG A 142 21.10 13.20 -15.75
C ARG A 142 20.86 13.97 -14.45
N LEU A 143 20.04 13.43 -13.55
CA LEU A 143 19.74 14.03 -12.26
C LEU A 143 20.71 13.60 -11.15
N ALA A 144 21.56 12.61 -11.42
CA ALA A 144 22.49 12.08 -10.44
C ALA A 144 23.51 13.15 -10.03
N ARG A 145 23.74 13.24 -8.73
CA ARG A 145 24.70 14.13 -8.10
C ARG A 145 25.86 13.32 -7.56
N GLY A 146 27.09 13.73 -7.87
CA GLY A 146 28.30 13.06 -7.38
C GLY A 146 28.68 11.77 -8.13
N GLY A 147 28.08 11.52 -9.30
CA GLY A 147 28.42 10.39 -10.16
C GLY A 147 27.83 9.04 -9.70
N GLU A 148 28.31 7.97 -10.31
CA GLU A 148 27.94 6.58 -10.00
C GLU A 148 28.85 6.01 -8.90
N MET A 149 28.25 5.52 -7.81
CA MET A 149 28.95 4.83 -6.72
C MET A 149 28.78 3.32 -6.83
N ASN A 150 29.73 2.57 -6.25
CA ASN A 150 29.60 1.13 -6.10
C ASN A 150 28.61 0.80 -4.97
N GLY A 151 27.70 -0.12 -5.24
CA GLY A 151 26.78 -0.72 -4.27
C GLY A 151 27.12 -2.20 -4.02
N PRO A 152 26.35 -2.87 -3.15
CA PRO A 152 26.56 -4.28 -2.86
C PRO A 152 26.29 -5.14 -4.10
N ASP A 153 26.93 -6.32 -4.15
CA ASP A 153 26.63 -7.36 -5.14
C ASP A 153 26.71 -6.90 -6.62
N GLY A 154 27.65 -5.99 -6.91
CA GLY A 154 27.91 -5.45 -8.24
C GLY A 154 26.94 -4.35 -8.69
N LEU A 155 26.03 -3.92 -7.82
CA LEU A 155 25.10 -2.83 -8.11
C LEU A 155 25.83 -1.49 -8.21
N LYS A 156 25.22 -0.55 -8.92
CA LYS A 156 25.61 0.86 -8.99
C LYS A 156 24.55 1.73 -8.33
N ILE A 157 24.99 2.82 -7.72
CA ILE A 157 24.13 3.75 -6.98
C ILE A 157 24.27 5.14 -7.59
N LEU A 158 23.14 5.76 -7.93
CA LEU A 158 23.00 7.16 -8.28
C LEU A 158 22.32 7.89 -7.13
N THR A 159 22.92 8.99 -6.66
CA THR A 159 22.30 9.85 -5.65
C THR A 159 21.51 10.96 -6.33
N LEU A 160 20.20 11.04 -6.12
CA LEU A 160 19.35 12.10 -6.70
C LEU A 160 19.20 13.30 -5.77
N SER A 161 19.26 13.07 -4.45
CA SER A 161 19.13 14.11 -3.44
C SER A 161 20.36 15.04 -3.37
N SER A 162 20.17 16.29 -2.98
CA SER A 162 21.28 17.22 -2.71
C SER A 162 22.10 16.80 -1.49
N ARG A 163 23.37 17.23 -1.44
CA ARG A 163 24.19 17.09 -0.24
C ARG A 163 23.51 17.79 0.94
N GLY A 164 23.45 17.15 2.11
CA GLY A 164 22.78 17.68 3.30
C GLY A 164 21.24 17.64 3.25
N ALA A 165 20.63 17.03 2.24
CA ALA A 165 19.18 16.88 2.20
C ALA A 165 18.67 16.03 3.36
N ALA A 166 17.60 16.49 4.00
CA ALA A 166 16.97 15.75 5.10
C ALA A 166 16.25 14.46 4.65
N LYS A 167 16.08 14.27 3.33
CA LYS A 167 15.63 13.00 2.73
C LYS A 167 16.68 12.58 1.72
N ARG A 168 17.16 11.33 1.82
CA ARG A 168 18.01 10.74 0.78
C ARG A 168 17.14 10.04 -0.25
N ASP A 169 17.53 10.18 -1.50
CA ASP A 169 16.85 9.56 -2.63
C ASP A 169 17.90 8.97 -3.57
N LEU A 170 17.88 7.65 -3.71
CA LEU A 170 18.89 6.88 -4.42
C LEU A 170 18.23 6.01 -5.49
N ILE A 171 18.92 5.84 -6.62
CA ILE A 171 18.60 4.81 -7.60
C ILE A 171 19.71 3.78 -7.56
N VAL A 172 19.36 2.53 -7.29
CA VAL A 172 20.27 1.40 -7.24
C VAL A 172 19.93 0.49 -8.41
N TYR A 173 20.90 0.08 -9.22
CA TYR A 173 20.66 -0.75 -10.40
C TYR A 173 21.82 -1.69 -10.72
N ASP A 174 21.51 -2.77 -11.42
CA ASP A 174 22.48 -3.71 -11.98
C ASP A 174 22.97 -3.19 -13.34
N PRO A 175 24.26 -2.85 -13.48
CA PRO A 175 24.81 -2.35 -14.73
C PRO A 175 24.99 -3.45 -15.78
N ALA A 176 25.03 -4.73 -15.39
CA ALA A 176 25.39 -5.83 -16.29
C ALA A 176 24.26 -6.24 -17.24
N ARG A 177 23.00 -5.86 -16.95
CA ARG A 177 21.83 -6.30 -17.71
C ARG A 177 20.95 -5.12 -18.15
N PRO A 178 20.60 -5.01 -19.44
CA PRO A 178 19.70 -3.96 -19.94
C PRO A 178 18.33 -3.93 -19.25
N ASN A 179 17.77 -5.10 -18.93
CA ASN A 179 16.54 -5.26 -18.16
C ASN A 179 16.81 -5.78 -16.73
N GLY A 180 17.98 -5.41 -16.19
CA GLY A 180 18.45 -5.86 -14.88
C GLY A 180 17.70 -5.27 -13.69
N PHE A 181 18.23 -5.56 -12.51
CA PHE A 181 17.71 -4.98 -11.29
C PHE A 181 17.77 -3.47 -11.31
N ILE A 182 16.72 -2.85 -10.78
CA ILE A 182 16.66 -1.43 -10.48
C ILE A 182 15.64 -1.22 -9.37
N ALA A 183 16.02 -0.39 -8.39
CA ALA A 183 15.20 0.00 -7.26
C ALA A 183 15.46 1.47 -6.93
N ARG A 184 14.44 2.12 -6.35
CA ARG A 184 14.58 3.45 -5.76
C ARG A 184 14.57 3.32 -4.25
N CYS A 185 15.61 3.77 -3.58
CA CYS A 185 15.74 3.71 -2.12
C CYS A 185 15.60 5.10 -1.52
N VAL A 186 14.66 5.27 -0.60
CA VAL A 186 14.33 6.57 0.00
C VAL A 186 14.45 6.50 1.51
N ILE A 187 15.22 7.43 2.09
CA ILE A 187 15.27 7.65 3.54
C ILE A 187 14.37 8.84 3.90
N SER A 188 13.37 8.60 4.75
CA SER A 188 12.55 9.65 5.35
C SER A 188 13.15 10.13 6.66
N LYS A 189 12.87 11.37 7.08
CA LYS A 189 13.34 11.96 8.35
C LYS A 189 13.10 11.08 9.60
N SER A 190 12.05 10.26 9.60
CA SER A 190 11.67 9.38 10.71
C SER A 190 12.31 7.99 10.68
N ARG A 191 13.16 7.69 9.69
CA ARG A 191 13.79 6.37 9.52
C ARG A 191 15.31 6.52 9.49
N HIS A 192 15.98 5.59 10.15
CA HIS A 192 17.44 5.48 10.11
C HIS A 192 17.91 4.75 8.84
N GLU A 193 17.09 3.86 8.29
CA GLU A 193 17.40 3.04 7.11
C GLU A 193 16.48 3.36 5.91
N ALA A 194 16.99 3.27 4.68
CA ALA A 194 16.16 3.48 3.50
C ALA A 194 15.16 2.35 3.28
N MET A 195 14.01 2.71 2.72
CA MET A 195 13.08 1.76 2.13
C MET A 195 13.32 1.75 0.62
N CYS A 196 13.67 0.59 0.07
CA CYS A 196 13.84 0.36 -1.35
C CYS A 196 12.52 -0.09 -1.98
N TYR A 197 12.23 0.45 -3.16
CA TYR A 197 11.05 0.16 -3.95
C TYR A 197 11.47 -0.37 -5.31
N ARG A 198 10.91 -1.51 -5.70
CA ARG A 198 11.15 -2.15 -6.98
C ARG A 198 9.84 -2.48 -7.67
N ALA A 199 9.87 -2.47 -9.00
CA ALA A 199 8.76 -2.87 -9.85
C ALA A 199 9.29 -3.83 -10.93
N ILE A 200 8.53 -4.90 -11.18
CA ILE A 200 8.79 -5.92 -12.18
C ILE A 200 7.53 -6.00 -13.04
N VAL A 201 7.67 -5.73 -14.33
CA VAL A 201 6.58 -5.95 -15.29
C VAL A 201 6.46 -7.44 -15.55
N MET A 202 5.28 -7.99 -15.31
CA MET A 202 4.91 -9.37 -15.61
C MET A 202 4.09 -9.40 -16.92
N THR A 203 3.71 -10.61 -17.34
CA THR A 203 2.86 -10.82 -18.52
C THR A 203 1.50 -10.14 -18.36
N SER A 204 0.82 -9.86 -19.48
CA SER A 204 -0.58 -9.40 -19.49
C SER A 204 -0.83 -8.06 -18.78
N GLY A 205 0.18 -7.16 -18.76
CA GLY A 205 0.06 -5.82 -18.16
C GLY A 205 0.00 -5.81 -16.63
N LEU A 206 0.29 -6.93 -15.97
CA LEU A 206 0.43 -7.02 -14.53
C LEU A 206 1.80 -6.49 -14.09
N GLU A 207 1.83 -5.58 -13.12
CA GLU A 207 3.05 -5.10 -12.48
C GLU A 207 3.12 -5.64 -11.05
N LEU A 208 4.26 -6.24 -10.72
CA LEU A 208 4.61 -6.66 -9.37
C LEU A 208 5.54 -5.62 -8.77
N ARG A 209 5.06 -4.92 -7.75
CA ARG A 209 5.85 -3.94 -7.01
C ARG A 209 6.13 -4.48 -5.64
N TYR A 210 7.32 -4.27 -5.11
CA TYR A 210 7.60 -4.65 -3.74
C TYR A 210 8.56 -3.68 -3.07
N ARG A 211 8.51 -3.66 -1.74
CA ARG A 211 9.38 -2.85 -0.91
C ARG A 211 10.05 -3.65 0.19
N PHE A 212 11.28 -3.28 0.51
CA PHE A 212 12.17 -3.93 1.46
C PHE A 212 13.17 -2.90 2.01
N ASP A 213 13.74 -3.08 3.20
CA ASP A 213 14.74 -2.12 3.70
C ASP A 213 16.14 -2.34 3.09
N GLU A 214 16.96 -1.30 3.13
CA GLU A 214 18.18 -1.12 2.33
C GLU A 214 19.25 -2.21 2.52
N ASP A 215 19.44 -2.73 3.73
CA ASP A 215 20.46 -3.75 4.01
C ASP A 215 20.22 -5.08 3.26
N LEU A 216 18.99 -5.36 2.83
CA LEU A 216 18.63 -6.51 2.00
C LEU A 216 19.02 -6.33 0.53
N LEU A 217 19.59 -5.18 0.14
CA LEU A 217 20.12 -4.98 -1.20
C LEU A 217 21.18 -6.01 -1.55
N ALA A 218 21.98 -6.52 -0.60
CA ALA A 218 22.95 -7.57 -0.89
C ALA A 218 22.31 -8.90 -1.31
N ASN A 219 21.04 -9.13 -0.94
CA ASN A 219 20.29 -10.35 -1.24
C ASN A 219 19.24 -10.14 -2.34
N TRP A 220 19.33 -9.05 -3.11
CA TRP A 220 18.30 -8.64 -4.06
C TRP A 220 17.90 -9.75 -5.05
N ARG A 221 18.86 -10.54 -5.55
CA ARG A 221 18.60 -11.65 -6.49
C ARG A 221 17.69 -12.70 -5.87
N GLN A 222 18.01 -13.08 -4.63
CA GLN A 222 17.25 -14.08 -3.89
C GLN A 222 15.83 -13.60 -3.60
N ILE A 223 15.68 -12.31 -3.29
CA ILE A 223 14.38 -11.68 -3.02
C ILE A 223 13.53 -11.63 -4.30
N ASP A 224 14.09 -11.12 -5.40
CA ASP A 224 13.42 -11.07 -6.71
C ASP A 224 12.90 -12.45 -7.10
N ASP A 225 13.80 -13.45 -7.09
CA ASP A 225 13.49 -14.82 -7.46
C ASP A 225 12.42 -15.46 -6.56
N ALA A 226 12.52 -15.26 -5.24
CA ALA A 226 11.56 -15.80 -4.29
C ALA A 226 10.18 -15.18 -4.45
N ILE A 227 10.10 -13.85 -4.58
CA ILE A 227 8.83 -13.13 -4.74
C ILE A 227 8.18 -13.50 -6.08
N VAL A 228 8.94 -13.50 -7.18
CA VAL A 228 8.40 -13.87 -8.50
C VAL A 228 7.88 -15.31 -8.50
N ARG A 229 8.61 -16.27 -7.93
CA ARG A 229 8.14 -17.65 -7.79
C ARG A 229 6.87 -17.74 -6.95
N LYS A 230 6.85 -17.07 -5.81
CA LYS A 230 5.69 -17.08 -4.91
C LYS A 230 4.43 -16.49 -5.55
N VAL A 231 4.55 -15.34 -6.21
CA VAL A 231 3.41 -14.71 -6.92
C VAL A 231 2.94 -15.58 -8.08
N ARG A 232 3.86 -16.21 -8.83
CA ARG A 232 3.48 -17.17 -9.88
C ARG A 232 2.73 -18.38 -9.32
N ALA A 233 3.11 -18.89 -8.15
CA ALA A 233 2.42 -20.00 -7.50
C ALA A 233 0.97 -19.66 -7.10
N PHE A 234 0.65 -18.38 -6.91
CA PHE A 234 -0.73 -17.93 -6.68
C PHE A 234 -1.53 -17.74 -7.95
N ARG A 235 -0.92 -17.68 -9.13
CA ARG A 235 -1.67 -17.44 -10.37
C ARG A 235 -2.48 -18.67 -10.75
N GLN A 236 -3.74 -18.46 -11.10
CA GLN A 236 -4.53 -19.47 -11.81
C GLN A 236 -4.10 -19.47 -13.29
N SER A 237 -4.01 -20.67 -13.86
CA SER A 237 -3.72 -20.92 -15.27
C SER A 237 -4.83 -20.40 -16.18
#